data_AF-A0A954QKR2-F1
#
_entry.id   AF-A0A954QKR2-F1
#
_cell.length_a   1.000
_cell.length_b   1.000
_cell.length_c   1.000
_cell.angle_alpha   90.00
_cell.angle_beta   90.00
_cell.angle_gamma   90.00
#
_symmetry.space_group_name_H-M   'P 1'
#
loop_
_entity.id
_entity.type
_entity.pdbx_description
1 polymer ?
#
loop_
_entity_poly.entity_id
_entity_poly.type
_entity_poly.pdbx_seq_one_letter_code
_entity_poly.pdbx_strand_id
1 'polypeptide(L)'
;MSSVTESSSKRCPSCGVELAAGAVLCIQCGYHLVHGRHLALVYDGDDDTNAAPADPTFASNPYAAPRTVTPPVAFIDPSAELPDSIVRAVRGISRDGGLLPWMALFGMCVCQFTLPLILVVVFPWSIGRLIQMQRLRQRFLLLRQPNSLSPHYEVAMAFQSAWQRCWLTFGACALLWIVIIVTQLWFNWMSEFFGRG
;
A
#
# COMPACT_ATOMS: atom_id res chain seq x y z
N MET A 1 38.90 -30.29 -30.88
CA MET A 1 38.05 -29.33 -30.15
C MET A 1 37.61 -28.30 -31.19
N SER A 2 36.67 -28.62 -32.08
CA SER A 2 35.20 -28.63 -31.87
C SER A 2 34.76 -27.30 -31.27
N SER A 3 33.95 -26.45 -31.89
CA SER A 3 33.15 -26.56 -33.12
C SER A 3 32.63 -25.14 -33.41
N VAL A 4 32.73 -24.71 -34.66
CA VAL A 4 32.13 -23.47 -35.16
C VAL A 4 30.60 -23.57 -34.99
N THR A 5 30.03 -22.78 -34.09
CA THR A 5 28.57 -22.59 -34.03
C THR A 5 28.17 -21.65 -35.16
N GLU A 6 27.70 -22.25 -36.23
CA GLU A 6 27.04 -21.61 -37.37
C GLU A 6 25.79 -20.87 -36.87
N SER A 7 25.94 -19.57 -36.61
CA SER A 7 24.86 -18.67 -36.26
C SER A 7 24.01 -18.41 -37.50
N SER A 8 23.04 -19.30 -37.78
CA SER A 8 22.02 -18.98 -38.77
C SER A 8 21.22 -17.79 -38.25
N SER A 9 21.45 -16.63 -38.86
CA SER A 9 20.73 -15.39 -38.58
C SER A 9 19.26 -15.62 -38.90
N LYS A 10 18.45 -15.90 -37.88
CA LYS A 10 17.01 -16.01 -38.06
C LYS A 10 16.44 -14.59 -38.19
N ARG A 11 15.60 -14.38 -39.19
CA ARG A 11 14.84 -13.14 -39.35
C ARG A 11 13.48 -13.29 -38.68
N CYS A 12 12.98 -12.19 -38.11
CA CYS A 12 11.64 -12.17 -37.54
C CYS A 12 10.61 -12.41 -38.66
N PRO A 13 9.68 -13.38 -38.54
CA PRO A 13 8.69 -13.65 -39.59
C PRO A 13 7.63 -12.55 -39.72
N SER A 14 7.52 -11.66 -38.73
CA SER A 14 6.56 -10.54 -38.74
C SER A 14 7.15 -9.27 -39.35
N CYS A 15 8.32 -8.81 -38.89
CA CYS A 15 8.92 -7.54 -39.34
C CYS A 15 10.19 -7.68 -40.19
N GLY A 16 10.73 -8.89 -40.35
CA GLY A 16 11.93 -9.15 -41.16
C GLY A 16 13.27 -8.77 -40.52
N VAL A 17 13.28 -8.19 -39.30
CA VAL A 17 14.52 -7.79 -38.62
C VAL A 17 15.39 -8.99 -38.27
N GLU A 18 16.71 -8.82 -38.28
CA GLU A 18 17.65 -9.86 -37.90
C GLU A 18 17.67 -10.04 -36.38
N LEU A 19 17.59 -11.30 -35.94
CA LEU A 19 17.50 -11.66 -34.52
C LEU A 19 18.81 -12.30 -34.06
N ALA A 20 19.18 -12.00 -32.82
CA ALA A 20 20.28 -12.67 -32.15
C ALA A 20 20.01 -14.19 -32.04
N ALA A 21 21.08 -14.99 -32.06
CA ALA A 21 20.97 -16.43 -31.88
C ALA A 21 20.32 -16.75 -30.52
N GLY A 22 19.23 -17.51 -30.54
CA GLY A 22 18.46 -17.87 -29.34
C GLY A 22 17.43 -16.83 -28.88
N ALA A 23 17.17 -15.78 -29.67
CA ALA A 23 16.10 -14.83 -29.34
C ALA A 23 14.74 -15.55 -29.24
N VAL A 24 14.01 -15.29 -28.16
CA VAL A 24 12.65 -15.80 -27.89
C VAL A 24 11.58 -14.78 -28.33
N LEU A 25 11.94 -13.49 -28.33
CA LEU A 25 11.07 -12.36 -28.61
C LEU A 25 11.78 -11.37 -29.55
N CYS A 26 11.06 -10.84 -30.54
CA CYS A 26 11.53 -9.71 -31.34
C CYS A 26 11.32 -8.40 -30.58
N ILE A 27 12.40 -7.70 -30.24
CA ILE A 27 12.36 -6.43 -29.49
C ILE A 27 11.78 -5.29 -30.34
N GLN A 28 11.88 -5.39 -31.68
CA GLN A 28 11.40 -4.37 -32.61
C GLN A 28 9.86 -4.35 -32.74
N CYS A 29 9.21 -5.52 -32.71
CA CYS A 29 7.77 -5.63 -33.01
C CYS A 29 6.96 -6.46 -32.00
N GLY A 30 7.59 -6.98 -30.94
CA GLY A 30 6.92 -7.78 -29.91
C GLY A 30 6.51 -9.19 -30.34
N TYR A 31 6.96 -9.69 -31.49
CA TYR A 31 6.61 -11.04 -31.97
C TYR A 31 7.32 -12.14 -31.17
N HIS A 32 6.56 -13.05 -30.56
CA HIS A 32 7.09 -14.18 -29.81
C HIS A 32 7.41 -15.35 -30.73
N LEU A 33 8.69 -15.69 -30.86
CA LEU A 33 9.19 -16.65 -31.85
C LEU A 33 8.79 -18.10 -31.51
N VAL A 34 8.65 -18.41 -30.22
CA VAL A 34 8.21 -19.75 -29.76
C VAL A 34 6.70 -19.94 -29.90
N HIS A 35 5.89 -18.93 -29.59
CA HIS A 35 4.43 -19.03 -29.57
C HIS A 35 3.76 -18.59 -30.88
N GLY A 36 4.53 -18.06 -31.84
CA GLY A 36 4.03 -17.66 -33.16
C GLY A 36 3.02 -16.52 -33.12
N ARG A 37 3.00 -15.70 -32.07
CA ARG A 37 2.04 -14.61 -31.87
C ARG A 37 2.73 -13.34 -31.37
N HIS A 38 2.20 -12.18 -31.72
CA HIS A 38 2.59 -10.94 -31.06
C HIS A 38 2.19 -11.04 -29.59
N LEU A 39 3.15 -10.80 -28.69
CA LEU A 39 2.79 -10.39 -27.35
C LEU A 39 2.19 -9.01 -27.53
N ALA A 40 0.87 -8.91 -27.49
CA ALA A 40 0.26 -7.66 -27.13
C ALA A 40 0.89 -7.31 -25.78
N LEU A 41 1.83 -6.37 -25.79
CA LEU A 41 1.96 -5.49 -24.65
C LEU A 41 0.57 -4.90 -24.56
N VAL A 42 -0.26 -5.46 -23.68
CA VAL A 42 -1.41 -4.74 -23.16
C VAL A 42 -0.77 -3.59 -22.40
N TYR A 43 -0.39 -2.59 -23.17
CA TYR A 43 -0.14 -1.26 -22.71
C TYR A 43 -1.55 -0.72 -22.58
N ASP A 44 -2.15 -0.89 -21.39
CA ASP A 44 -3.30 -0.08 -20.97
C ASP A 44 -2.78 1.35 -20.75
N GLY A 45 -2.29 1.95 -21.83
CA GLY A 45 -1.75 3.30 -21.90
C GLY A 45 -2.47 3.99 -23.02
N ASP A 46 -3.61 4.56 -22.65
CA ASP A 46 -4.47 5.37 -23.50
C ASP A 46 -3.76 6.71 -23.76
N ASP A 47 -2.84 6.73 -24.72
CA ASP A 47 -2.37 7.98 -25.33
C ASP A 47 -3.28 8.29 -26.53
N ASP A 48 -4.41 8.93 -26.22
CA ASP A 48 -5.31 9.52 -27.21
C ASP A 48 -4.69 10.79 -27.81
N THR A 49 -3.68 10.61 -28.65
CA THR A 49 -3.44 11.52 -29.77
C THR A 49 -2.94 10.75 -30.97
N ASN A 50 -3.83 10.03 -31.65
CA ASN A 50 -3.89 9.96 -33.12
C ASN A 50 -5.09 9.10 -33.57
N ALA A 51 -6.13 9.79 -34.06
CA ALA A 51 -7.26 9.16 -34.73
C ALA A 51 -6.79 8.41 -35.99
N ALA A 52 -6.64 7.09 -35.87
CA ALA A 52 -6.63 6.20 -37.03
C ALA A 52 -8.10 5.92 -37.46
N PRO A 53 -8.39 5.90 -38.78
CA PRO A 53 -9.75 5.76 -39.28
C PRO A 53 -10.34 4.41 -38.88
N ALA A 54 -11.56 4.46 -38.34
CA ALA A 54 -12.34 3.31 -37.94
C ALA A 54 -12.50 2.32 -39.10
N ASP A 55 -11.99 1.10 -38.92
CA ASP A 55 -12.36 -0.04 -39.75
C ASP A 55 -13.75 -0.54 -39.30
N PRO A 56 -14.79 -0.43 -40.14
CA PRO A 56 -16.16 -0.78 -39.76
C PRO A 56 -16.43 -2.30 -39.65
N THR A 57 -15.42 -3.17 -39.81
CA THR A 57 -15.66 -4.63 -39.86
C THR A 57 -15.51 -5.37 -38.53
N PHE A 58 -15.14 -4.71 -37.43
CA PHE A 58 -14.89 -5.38 -36.13
C PHE A 58 -16.14 -5.62 -35.25
N ALA A 59 -17.34 -5.60 -35.83
CA ALA A 59 -18.61 -5.54 -35.10
C ALA A 59 -19.31 -6.89 -34.82
N SER A 60 -18.64 -8.04 -34.94
CA SER A 60 -19.31 -9.34 -34.76
C SER A 60 -18.49 -10.39 -34.02
N ASN A 61 -18.01 -10.07 -32.82
CA ASN A 61 -17.61 -11.11 -31.87
C ASN A 61 -18.74 -11.34 -30.83
N PRO A 62 -19.59 -12.38 -31.01
CA PRO A 62 -20.68 -12.69 -30.08
C PRO A 62 -20.19 -13.21 -28.71
N TYR A 63 -18.89 -13.42 -28.52
CA TYR A 63 -18.27 -13.76 -27.24
C TYR A 63 -17.55 -12.58 -26.57
N ALA A 64 -17.62 -11.37 -27.14
CA ALA A 64 -17.13 -10.19 -26.46
C ALA A 64 -17.99 -9.97 -25.20
N ALA A 65 -17.38 -10.06 -24.02
CA ALA A 65 -18.05 -9.69 -22.78
C ALA A 65 -18.64 -8.28 -22.95
N PRO A 66 -19.90 -8.04 -22.52
CA PRO A 66 -20.50 -6.73 -22.62
C PRO A 66 -19.53 -5.72 -22.02
N ARG A 67 -19.11 -4.73 -22.83
CA ARG A 67 -18.28 -3.62 -22.37
C ARG A 67 -19.07 -2.93 -21.28
N THR A 68 -18.81 -3.34 -20.05
CA THR A 68 -19.31 -2.65 -18.88
C THR A 68 -18.49 -1.37 -18.92
N VAL A 69 -19.13 -0.29 -19.37
CA VAL A 69 -18.55 1.05 -19.38
C VAL A 69 -18.28 1.38 -17.93
N THR A 70 -17.11 0.96 -17.47
CA THR A 70 -16.60 1.34 -16.17
C THR A 70 -16.35 2.83 -16.36
N PRO A 71 -17.03 3.72 -15.60
CA PRO A 71 -16.79 5.15 -15.72
C PRO A 71 -15.27 5.36 -15.61
N PRO A 72 -14.69 6.25 -16.44
CA PRO A 72 -13.24 6.45 -16.49
C PRO A 72 -12.78 6.68 -15.06
N VAL A 73 -12.12 5.67 -14.50
CA VAL A 73 -11.43 5.82 -13.23
C VAL A 73 -10.34 6.78 -13.59
N ALA A 74 -10.52 8.06 -13.22
CA ALA A 74 -9.52 9.09 -13.44
C ALA A 74 -8.19 8.47 -13.00
N PHE A 75 -7.31 8.25 -13.98
CA PHE A 75 -6.00 7.68 -13.74
C PHE A 75 -5.26 8.78 -13.01
N ILE A 76 -5.45 8.81 -11.69
CA ILE A 76 -4.68 9.66 -10.79
C ILE A 76 -3.29 9.08 -10.94
N ASP A 77 -2.45 9.76 -11.72
CA ASP A 77 -1.05 9.42 -11.89
C ASP A 77 -0.51 9.15 -10.47
N PRO A 78 -0.14 7.90 -10.14
CA PRO A 78 0.33 7.56 -8.79
C PRO A 78 1.65 8.27 -8.46
N SER A 79 2.25 8.90 -9.47
CA SER A 79 3.41 9.76 -9.42
C SER A 79 3.05 11.25 -9.25
N ALA A 80 1.76 11.62 -9.31
CA ALA A 80 1.30 12.97 -9.08
C ALA A 80 1.82 13.42 -7.72
N GLU A 81 2.76 14.36 -7.79
CA GLU A 81 3.54 14.86 -6.66
C GLU A 81 2.62 15.09 -5.47
N LEU A 82 3.02 14.55 -4.31
CA LEU A 82 2.22 14.64 -3.10
C LEU A 82 2.04 16.13 -2.78
N PRO A 83 0.81 16.67 -2.75
CA PRO A 83 0.62 18.11 -2.61
C PRO A 83 1.27 18.62 -1.33
N ASP A 84 1.93 19.78 -1.37
CA ASP A 84 2.62 20.36 -0.20
C ASP A 84 1.72 20.54 1.02
N SER A 85 0.41 20.71 0.81
CA SER A 85 -0.59 20.76 1.88
C SER A 85 -0.70 19.41 2.61
N ILE A 86 -0.67 18.30 1.88
CA ILE A 86 -0.69 16.95 2.41
C ILE A 86 0.65 16.64 3.09
N VAL A 87 1.77 17.04 2.50
CA VAL A 87 3.11 16.87 3.12
C VAL A 87 3.15 17.56 4.49
N ARG A 88 2.64 18.79 4.60
CA ARG A 88 2.54 19.51 5.87
C ARG A 88 1.61 18.82 6.86
N ALA A 89 0.45 18.34 6.41
CA ALA A 89 -0.49 17.61 7.26
C ALA A 89 0.13 16.30 7.79
N VAL A 90 0.81 15.54 6.93
CA VAL A 90 1.49 14.28 7.30
C VAL A 90 2.60 14.54 8.31
N ARG A 91 3.39 15.61 8.15
CA ARG A 91 4.41 16.00 9.15
C ARG A 91 3.82 16.40 10.49
N GLY A 92 2.70 17.12 10.50
CA GLY A 92 1.99 17.45 11.74
C GLY A 92 1.56 16.19 12.47
N ILE A 93 0.92 15.27 11.75
CA ILE A 93 0.43 13.99 12.28
C ILE A 93 1.59 13.10 12.76
N SER A 94 2.72 13.04 12.05
CA SER A 94 3.86 12.21 12.45
C SER A 94 4.54 12.75 13.71
N ARG A 95 4.59 14.07 13.89
CA ARG A 95 5.11 14.70 15.12
C ARG A 95 4.25 14.37 16.33
N ASP A 96 2.92 14.43 16.18
CA ASP A 96 1.97 14.05 17.23
C ASP A 96 2.12 12.57 17.63
N GLY A 97 2.39 11.69 16.65
CA GLY A 97 2.65 10.27 16.87
C GLY A 97 3.83 9.97 17.81
N GLY A 98 4.81 10.87 17.89
CA GLY A 98 5.91 10.75 18.84
C GLY A 98 5.54 11.10 20.28
N LEU A 99 4.50 11.91 20.50
CA LEU A 99 4.11 12.41 21.81
C LEU A 99 3.17 11.46 22.56
N LEU A 100 2.36 10.69 21.81
CA LEU A 100 1.41 9.69 22.31
C LEU A 100 2.00 8.71 23.35
N PRO A 101 3.14 8.02 23.12
CA PRO A 101 3.70 7.11 24.12
C PRO A 101 4.11 7.82 25.40
N TRP A 102 4.62 9.04 25.31
CA TRP A 102 4.98 9.85 26.48
C TRP A 102 3.74 10.27 27.27
N MET A 103 2.67 10.66 26.59
CA MET A 103 1.40 10.98 27.26
C MET A 103 0.76 9.74 27.91
N ALA A 104 0.83 8.58 27.25
CA ALA A 104 0.33 7.32 27.82
C ALA A 104 1.14 6.90 29.05
N LEU A 105 2.47 7.01 28.98
CA LEU A 105 3.37 6.69 30.10
C LEU A 105 3.18 7.67 31.25
N PHE A 106 3.13 8.97 30.97
CA PHE A 106 2.85 9.99 31.98
C PHE A 106 1.47 9.79 32.62
N GLY A 107 0.45 9.49 31.81
CA GLY A 107 -0.90 9.18 32.29
C GLY A 107 -0.95 7.94 33.18
N MET A 108 -0.15 6.91 32.87
CA MET A 108 0.01 5.74 33.73
C MET A 108 0.73 6.06 35.05
N CYS A 109 1.80 6.85 35.01
CA CYS A 109 2.56 7.21 36.21
C CYS A 109 1.77 8.13 37.15
N VAL A 110 0.95 9.03 36.60
CA VAL A 110 0.41 10.15 37.39
C VAL A 110 -0.80 9.78 38.23
N CYS A 111 -1.59 8.74 37.94
CA CYS A 111 -2.53 8.18 38.93
C CYS A 111 -3.31 6.94 38.42
N GLN A 112 -3.41 5.92 39.28
CA GLN A 112 -4.35 4.82 39.14
C GLN A 112 -5.83 5.29 39.13
N PHE A 113 -6.09 6.47 39.71
CA PHE A 113 -7.41 7.13 39.70
C PHE A 113 -7.73 7.91 38.42
N THR A 114 -6.74 8.33 37.63
CA THR A 114 -6.97 9.06 36.37
C THR A 114 -7.12 8.13 35.17
N LEU A 115 -6.81 6.84 35.34
CA LEU A 115 -6.93 5.80 34.32
C LEU A 115 -8.30 5.78 33.62
N PRO A 116 -9.47 5.85 34.32
CA PRO A 116 -10.76 5.90 33.64
C PRO A 116 -10.93 7.18 32.81
N LEU A 117 -10.45 8.34 33.29
CA LEU A 117 -10.56 9.60 32.56
C LEU A 117 -9.65 9.62 31.32
N ILE A 118 -8.45 9.05 31.44
CA ILE A 118 -7.54 8.85 30.30
C ILE A 118 -8.17 7.91 29.28
N LEU A 119 -8.80 6.80 29.70
CA LEU A 119 -9.53 5.91 28.81
C LEU A 119 -10.69 6.63 28.11
N VAL A 120 -11.47 7.45 28.81
CA VAL A 120 -12.61 8.13 28.20
C VAL A 120 -12.17 9.24 27.22
N VAL A 121 -11.06 9.93 27.48
CA VAL A 121 -10.64 11.09 26.66
C VAL A 121 -9.58 10.72 25.63
N VAL A 122 -8.51 10.03 26.04
CA VAL A 122 -7.36 9.73 25.18
C VAL A 122 -7.68 8.61 24.21
N PHE A 123 -8.48 7.61 24.59
CA PHE A 123 -8.79 6.49 23.71
C PHE A 123 -9.62 6.91 22.48
N PRO A 124 -10.74 7.65 22.58
CA PRO A 124 -11.48 8.08 21.39
C PRO A 124 -10.66 9.03 20.51
N TRP A 125 -9.87 9.91 21.12
CA TRP A 125 -8.96 10.78 20.40
C TRP A 125 -7.91 9.99 19.60
N SER A 126 -7.31 8.97 20.22
CA SER A 126 -6.33 8.08 19.59
C SER A 126 -6.96 7.26 18.44
N ILE A 127 -8.18 6.75 18.62
CA ILE A 127 -8.93 6.07 17.55
C ILE A 127 -9.18 7.02 16.38
N GLY A 128 -9.64 8.25 16.64
CA GLY A 128 -9.85 9.25 15.60
C GLY A 128 -8.58 9.51 14.78
N ARG A 129 -7.43 9.58 15.45
CA ARG A 129 -6.12 9.72 14.78
C ARG A 129 -5.72 8.49 13.98
N LEU A 130 -5.93 7.28 14.48
CA LEU A 130 -5.68 6.04 13.74
C LEU A 130 -6.55 5.96 12.47
N ILE A 131 -7.85 6.30 12.57
CA ILE A 131 -8.75 6.34 11.41
C ILE A 131 -8.28 7.39 10.39
N GLN A 132 -7.87 8.57 10.85
CA GLN A 132 -7.35 9.63 9.98
C GLN A 132 -6.10 9.15 9.22
N MET A 133 -5.15 8.54 9.92
CA MET A 133 -3.95 7.96 9.31
C MET A 133 -4.30 6.80 8.35
N GLN A 134 -5.29 5.96 8.69
CA GLN A 134 -5.73 4.85 7.84
C GLN A 134 -6.34 5.38 6.53
N ARG A 135 -7.15 6.44 6.60
CA ARG A 135 -7.71 7.12 5.41
C ARG A 135 -6.60 7.69 4.53
N LEU A 136 -5.59 8.33 5.11
CA LEU A 136 -4.43 8.83 4.35
C LEU A 136 -3.67 7.69 3.67
N ARG A 137 -3.45 6.58 4.37
CA ARG A 137 -2.78 5.39 3.83
C ARG A 137 -3.60 4.68 2.74
N GLN A 138 -4.92 4.80 2.74
CA GLN A 138 -5.78 4.29 1.67
C GLN A 138 -5.77 5.19 0.44
N ARG A 139 -5.68 6.52 0.64
CA ARG A 139 -5.67 7.48 -0.47
C ARG A 139 -4.34 7.56 -1.21
N PHE A 140 -3.22 7.39 -0.52
CA PHE A 140 -1.90 7.58 -1.11
C PHE A 140 -1.08 6.29 -1.05
N LEU A 141 -0.86 5.66 -2.21
CA LEU A 141 -0.03 4.46 -2.35
C LEU A 141 1.42 4.69 -1.91
N LEU A 142 1.96 5.89 -2.16
CA LEU A 142 3.30 6.32 -1.73
C LEU A 142 3.52 6.19 -0.22
N LEU A 143 2.49 6.41 0.61
CA LEU A 143 2.59 6.23 2.07
C LEU A 143 2.58 4.75 2.49
N ARG A 144 2.04 3.87 1.64
CA ARG A 144 1.96 2.43 1.90
C ARG A 144 3.23 1.71 1.47
N GLN A 145 3.84 2.11 0.36
CA GLN A 145 5.07 1.56 -0.18
C GLN A 145 6.07 2.70 -0.41
N PRO A 146 6.92 3.03 0.59
CA PRO A 146 7.87 4.11 0.44
C PRO A 146 8.87 3.76 -0.67
N ASN A 147 8.88 4.55 -1.74
CA ASN A 147 9.83 4.41 -2.83
C ASN A 147 11.04 5.32 -2.55
N SER A 148 12.25 4.74 -2.51
CA SER A 148 13.50 5.46 -2.28
C SER A 148 13.82 6.49 -3.36
N LEU A 149 13.23 6.35 -4.56
CA LEU A 149 13.39 7.29 -5.67
C LEU A 149 12.48 8.52 -5.55
N SER A 150 11.52 8.53 -4.63
CA SER A 150 10.62 9.66 -4.46
C SER A 150 11.26 10.76 -3.59
N PRO A 151 11.11 12.05 -3.95
CA PRO A 151 11.66 13.16 -3.16
C PRO A 151 11.03 13.27 -1.75
N HIS A 152 9.92 12.57 -1.50
CA HIS A 152 9.21 12.55 -0.23
C HIS A 152 9.41 11.25 0.57
N TYR A 153 10.42 10.45 0.23
CA TYR A 153 10.73 9.20 0.92
C TYR A 153 10.86 9.35 2.45
N GLU A 154 11.57 10.39 2.91
CA GLU A 154 11.75 10.65 4.34
C GLU A 154 10.42 10.87 5.08
N VAL A 155 9.48 11.56 4.44
CA VAL A 155 8.15 11.83 5.02
C VAL A 155 7.33 10.54 5.11
N ALA A 156 7.40 9.69 4.08
CA ALA A 156 6.74 8.39 4.08
C ALA A 156 7.31 7.46 5.17
N MET A 157 8.63 7.43 5.35
CA MET A 157 9.29 6.67 6.42
C MET A 157 8.95 7.20 7.81
N ALA A 158 8.94 8.52 8.00
CA ALA A 158 8.49 9.14 9.25
C ALA A 158 7.03 8.79 9.57
N PHE A 159 6.16 8.77 8.55
CA PHE A 159 4.77 8.36 8.70
C PHE A 159 4.63 6.88 9.09
N GLN A 160 5.36 5.97 8.45
CA GLN A 160 5.32 4.54 8.80
C GLN A 160 5.82 4.26 10.22
N SER A 161 6.93 4.90 10.63
CA SER A 161 7.44 4.75 11.99
C SER A 161 6.46 5.31 13.03
N ALA A 162 5.82 6.46 12.77
CA ALA A 162 4.78 7.00 13.63
C ALA A 162 3.55 6.07 13.72
N TRP A 163 3.12 5.49 12.60
CA TRP A 163 2.04 4.51 12.55
C TRP A 163 2.34 3.27 13.40
N GLN A 164 3.54 2.71 13.25
CA GLN A 164 3.96 1.53 14.01
C GLN A 164 4.05 1.81 15.51
N ARG A 165 4.59 2.98 15.90
CA ARG A 165 4.60 3.43 17.31
C ARG A 165 3.19 3.55 17.86
N CYS A 166 2.27 4.17 17.12
CA CYS A 166 0.88 4.33 17.56
C CYS A 166 0.19 2.97 17.79
N TRP A 167 0.41 2.00 16.90
CA TRP A 167 -0.09 0.63 17.07
C TRP A 167 0.52 -0.08 18.27
N LEU A 168 1.83 0.03 18.46
CA LEU A 168 2.52 -0.56 19.61
C LEU A 168 2.04 0.04 20.93
N THR A 169 1.89 1.36 21.00
CA THR A 169 1.36 2.04 22.19
C THR A 169 -0.07 1.60 22.48
N PHE A 170 -0.93 1.52 21.46
CA PHE A 170 -2.30 1.04 21.63
C PHE A 170 -2.34 -0.41 22.14
N GLY A 171 -1.57 -1.31 21.52
CA GLY A 171 -1.46 -2.71 21.94
C GLY A 171 -0.92 -2.86 23.36
N ALA A 172 0.11 -2.09 23.71
CA ALA A 172 0.68 -2.09 25.06
C ALA A 172 -0.32 -1.61 26.12
N CYS A 173 -1.04 -0.51 25.86
CA CYS A 173 -2.09 -0.02 26.76
C CYS A 173 -3.23 -1.03 26.92
N ALA A 174 -3.67 -1.67 25.82
CA ALA A 174 -4.71 -2.69 25.87
C ALA A 174 -4.27 -3.92 26.68
N LEU A 175 -3.04 -4.39 26.49
CA LEU A 175 -2.48 -5.50 27.27
C LEU A 175 -2.37 -5.17 28.76
N LEU A 176 -1.86 -3.98 29.09
CA LEU A 176 -1.81 -3.51 30.48
C LEU A 176 -3.19 -3.46 31.13
N TRP A 177 -4.20 -3.00 30.40
CA TRP A 177 -5.57 -2.97 30.90
C TRP A 177 -6.13 -4.37 31.15
N ILE A 178 -5.88 -5.32 30.25
CA ILE A 178 -6.24 -6.74 30.43
C ILE A 178 -5.58 -7.30 31.69
N VAL A 179 -4.28 -7.05 31.89
CA VAL A 179 -3.56 -7.49 33.10
C VAL A 179 -4.21 -6.92 34.35
N ILE A 180 -4.52 -5.62 34.38
CA ILE A 180 -5.19 -4.98 35.52
C ILE A 180 -6.54 -5.64 35.81
N ILE A 181 -7.37 -5.89 34.80
CA ILE A 181 -8.67 -6.56 34.97
C ILE A 181 -8.50 -7.97 35.52
N VAL A 182 -7.58 -8.76 34.96
CA VAL A 182 -7.32 -10.12 35.40
C VAL A 182 -6.85 -10.13 36.85
N THR A 183 -5.96 -9.21 37.23
CA THR A 183 -5.49 -9.08 38.63
C THR A 183 -6.63 -8.69 39.58
N GLN A 184 -7.52 -7.77 39.18
CA GLN A 184 -8.68 -7.38 40.00
C GLN A 184 -9.68 -8.53 40.16
N LEU A 185 -10.00 -9.25 39.08
CA LEU A 185 -10.86 -10.42 39.12
C LEU A 185 -10.26 -11.53 40.00
N TRP A 186 -8.96 -11.78 39.87
CA TRP A 186 -8.25 -12.74 40.69
C TRP A 186 -8.28 -12.35 42.17
N PHE A 187 -8.05 -11.08 42.49
CA PHE A 187 -8.09 -10.59 43.87
C PHE A 187 -9.49 -10.71 44.48
N ASN A 188 -10.54 -10.34 43.74
CA ASN A 188 -11.93 -10.52 44.19
C ASN A 188 -12.25 -12.00 44.45
N TRP A 189 -11.87 -12.88 43.53
CA TRP A 189 -12.06 -14.33 43.68
C TRP A 189 -11.34 -14.89 44.92
N MET A 190 -10.09 -14.48 45.14
CA MET A 190 -9.33 -14.85 46.34
C MET A 190 -10.00 -14.36 47.62
N SER A 191 -10.50 -13.12 47.65
CA SER A 191 -11.16 -12.56 48.83
C SER A 191 -12.43 -13.33 49.21
N GLU A 192 -13.21 -13.80 48.22
CA GLU A 192 -14.39 -14.63 48.46
C GLU A 192 -14.02 -16.03 48.96
N PHE A 193 -12.93 -16.61 48.44
CA PHE A 193 -12.48 -17.95 48.82
C PHE A 193 -11.99 -17.99 50.27
N PHE A 194 -11.21 -17.00 50.71
CA PHE A 194 -10.67 -16.95 52.07
C PHE A 194 -11.68 -16.40 53.11
N GLY A 195 -12.67 -15.61 52.70
CA GLY A 195 -13.65 -15.01 53.62
C GLY A 195 -14.76 -15.96 54.11
N ARG A 196 -14.80 -17.22 53.65
CA ARG A 196 -15.84 -18.22 54.01
C ARG A 196 -15.37 -19.30 54.99
N GLY A 197 -14.15 -19.22 55.53
CA GLY A 197 -13.62 -20.14 56.54
C GLY A 197 -13.79 -19.60 57.96
#